data_AF-A0A3R9XE84-F1
#
_entry.id   AF-A0A3R9XE84-F1
#
_cell.length_a   1.000
_cell.length_b   1.000
_cell.length_c   1.000
_cell.angle_alpha   90.00
_cell.angle_beta   90.00
_cell.angle_gamma   90.00
#
_symmetry.space_group_name_H-M   'P 1'
#
loop_
_entity.id
_entity.type
_entity.pdbx_description
1 polymer ?
#
loop_
_entity_poly.entity_id
_entity_poly.type
_entity_poly.pdbx_seq_one_letter_code
_entity_poly.pdbx_strand_id
1 'polypeptide(L)'
;MHRNVFYGADALAHTARLVIDTGQTDPHALLAEARRTRPWLSRLLADFFHTHHFLDTPADIQSTRAAARRERRTEAVPAPLRPAVRAFADVLVARRENAERLGLRPNQLKTIEIRLDTVRDLALHLHAKGHTTWAGVNVTDLEAFLARNPARRASWLAGLRQFFSHAHRTGLVLHDPAAAMEAPQPRGFSGSTLTLDEQRALYRRWSVGEAALPHEAFIGLAALLHAATTTELRHLTLVAITTASRTVRFPGRSIDLALDDATWRALEACLTTAAPCTPTTRTSWSPGSPESPPIPPAQPTSETASHRPASSHGSCAPHDCSPLPTNSTSSSSPWRWACPTAELPTTDSRPEQLSVVAERRLRRRPPTSCADRCRTGEAQSAHV
;
A
#
# COMPACT_ATOMS: atom_id res chain seq x y z
N MET A 1 -4.87 -2.65 -6.82
CA MET A 1 -4.59 -1.88 -8.05
C MET A 1 -3.44 -2.58 -8.77
N HIS A 2 -3.76 -3.64 -9.52
CA HIS A 2 -2.76 -4.37 -10.32
C HIS A 2 -2.46 -3.52 -11.55
N ARG A 3 -1.21 -3.08 -11.71
CA ARG A 3 -0.74 -2.42 -12.94
C ARG A 3 -0.60 -3.53 -14.00
N ASN A 4 -1.65 -3.68 -14.80
CA ASN A 4 -1.73 -4.65 -15.90
C ASN A 4 -0.70 -4.26 -16.98
N VAL A 5 0.14 -5.20 -17.43
CA VAL A 5 1.13 -4.96 -18.51
C VAL A 5 0.44 -4.49 -19.80
N PHE A 6 -0.82 -4.89 -20.01
CA PHE A 6 -1.68 -4.42 -21.10
C PHE A 6 -1.97 -2.91 -21.07
N TYR A 7 -1.91 -2.24 -19.91
CA TYR A 7 -2.03 -0.77 -19.86
C TYR A 7 -0.80 -0.05 -20.38
N GLY A 8 0.38 -0.69 -20.37
CA GLY A 8 1.62 -0.04 -20.81
C GLY A 8 1.66 0.18 -22.32
N ALA A 9 1.37 -0.86 -23.10
CA ALA A 9 1.35 -0.79 -24.55
C ALA A 9 0.27 0.17 -25.08
N ASP A 10 -0.91 0.15 -24.46
CA ASP A 10 -2.02 1.02 -24.84
C ASP A 10 -1.77 2.49 -24.45
N ALA A 11 -1.19 2.72 -23.26
CA ALA A 11 -0.74 4.05 -22.87
C ALA A 11 0.38 4.58 -23.78
N LEU A 12 1.30 3.73 -24.23
CA LEU A 12 2.35 4.09 -25.19
C LEU A 12 1.76 4.45 -26.56
N ALA A 13 0.85 3.62 -27.10
CA ALA A 13 0.20 3.87 -28.38
C ALA A 13 -0.62 5.17 -28.35
N HIS A 14 -1.33 5.44 -27.24
CA HIS A 14 -2.09 6.66 -27.07
C HIS A 14 -1.22 7.89 -26.82
N THR A 15 -0.08 7.75 -26.14
CA THR A 15 0.91 8.83 -26.01
C THR A 15 1.54 9.14 -27.36
N ALA A 16 1.95 8.13 -28.11
CA ALA A 16 2.54 8.29 -29.44
C ALA A 16 1.57 9.00 -30.40
N ARG A 17 0.29 8.58 -30.41
CA ARG A 17 -0.76 9.28 -31.17
C ARG A 17 -0.93 10.72 -30.70
N LEU A 18 -0.93 10.98 -29.39
CA LEU A 18 -1.04 12.35 -28.87
C LEU A 18 0.11 13.25 -29.38
N VAL A 19 1.34 12.73 -29.41
CA VAL A 19 2.51 13.44 -29.94
C VAL A 19 2.38 13.67 -31.45
N ILE A 20 1.95 12.67 -32.22
CA ILE A 20 1.76 12.77 -33.67
C ILE A 20 0.65 13.77 -34.01
N ASP A 21 -0.50 13.68 -33.35
CA ASP A 21 -1.69 14.48 -33.63
C ASP A 21 -1.48 15.97 -33.28
N THR A 22 -0.62 16.26 -32.31
CA THR A 22 -0.41 17.63 -31.78
C THR A 22 0.90 18.26 -32.22
N GLY A 23 1.87 17.45 -32.67
CA GLY A 23 3.24 17.88 -32.94
C GLY A 23 4.00 18.35 -31.70
N GLN A 24 3.43 18.19 -30.50
CA GLN A 24 4.02 18.68 -29.25
C GLN A 24 4.94 17.62 -28.63
N THR A 25 6.14 18.03 -28.24
CA THR A 25 7.09 17.20 -27.48
C THR A 25 7.34 17.74 -26.07
N ASP A 26 6.82 18.94 -25.77
CA ASP A 26 6.93 19.54 -24.44
C ASP A 26 6.06 18.77 -23.41
N PRO A 27 6.63 18.31 -22.28
CA PRO A 27 5.89 17.56 -21.25
C PRO A 27 4.70 18.31 -20.65
N HIS A 28 4.78 19.64 -20.50
CA HIS A 28 3.68 20.43 -19.97
C HIS A 28 2.53 20.54 -20.98
N ALA A 29 2.84 20.80 -22.25
CA ALA A 29 1.87 20.86 -23.34
C ALA A 29 1.17 19.51 -23.55
N LEU A 30 1.93 18.40 -23.56
CA LEU A 30 1.39 17.04 -23.67
C LEU A 30 0.47 16.68 -22.50
N LEU A 31 0.83 17.08 -21.28
CA LEU A 31 -0.01 16.83 -20.11
C LEU A 31 -1.30 17.66 -20.11
N ALA A 32 -1.22 18.93 -20.51
CA ALA A 32 -2.39 19.80 -20.65
C ALA A 32 -3.36 19.26 -21.73
N GLU A 33 -2.81 18.80 -22.84
CA GLU A 33 -3.57 18.27 -23.96
C GLU A 33 -4.18 16.89 -23.63
N ALA A 34 -3.45 16.02 -22.93
CA ALA A 34 -3.99 14.78 -22.41
C ALA A 34 -5.14 15.01 -21.41
N ARG A 35 -5.07 16.05 -20.56
CA ARG A 35 -6.19 16.41 -19.66
C ARG A 35 -7.44 16.81 -20.44
N ARG A 36 -7.28 17.47 -21.59
CA ARG A 36 -8.37 17.94 -22.44
C ARG A 36 -9.00 16.83 -23.25
N THR A 37 -8.19 15.94 -23.84
CA THR A 37 -8.68 14.96 -24.83
C THR A 37 -8.77 13.53 -24.29
N ARG A 38 -7.91 13.15 -23.34
CA ARG A 38 -7.81 11.77 -22.82
C ARG A 38 -7.54 11.77 -21.30
N PRO A 39 -8.54 12.11 -20.46
CA PRO A 39 -8.34 12.32 -19.01
C PRO A 39 -7.72 11.13 -18.27
N TRP A 40 -7.99 9.90 -18.71
CA TRP A 40 -7.41 8.69 -18.13
C TRP A 40 -5.88 8.59 -18.35
N LEU A 41 -5.36 9.10 -19.48
CA LEU A 41 -3.93 9.09 -19.84
C LEU A 41 -3.15 10.14 -19.06
N SER A 42 -3.80 11.26 -18.70
CA SER A 42 -3.17 12.38 -17.99
C SER A 42 -2.48 11.96 -16.69
N ARG A 43 -3.05 11.00 -15.95
CA ARG A 43 -2.46 10.51 -14.70
C ARG A 43 -1.22 9.65 -14.93
N LEU A 44 -1.22 8.84 -15.99
CA LEU A 44 -0.09 7.99 -16.36
C LEU A 44 1.08 8.84 -16.88
N LEU A 45 0.79 9.83 -17.72
CA LEU A 45 1.78 10.78 -18.22
C LEU A 45 2.37 11.64 -17.10
N ALA A 46 1.54 12.12 -16.16
CA ALA A 46 2.05 12.83 -14.98
C ALA A 46 2.99 11.94 -14.14
N ASP A 47 2.58 10.71 -13.80
CA ASP A 47 3.44 9.77 -13.07
C ASP A 47 4.76 9.53 -13.82
N PHE A 48 4.72 9.32 -15.15
CA PHE A 48 5.90 9.11 -15.98
C PHE A 48 6.84 10.32 -16.01
N PHE A 49 6.33 11.51 -16.35
CA PHE A 49 7.15 12.71 -16.45
C PHE A 49 7.78 13.12 -15.12
N HIS A 50 7.11 12.88 -13.99
CA HIS A 50 7.70 13.11 -12.67
C HIS A 50 8.72 12.04 -12.29
N THR A 51 8.48 10.77 -12.64
CA THR A 51 9.42 9.68 -12.36
C THR A 51 10.73 9.87 -13.13
N HIS A 52 10.67 10.47 -14.32
CA HIS A 52 11.84 10.68 -15.19
C HIS A 52 12.35 12.13 -15.19
N HIS A 53 11.90 12.97 -14.25
CA HIS A 53 12.35 14.37 -14.09
C HIS A 53 12.14 15.29 -15.31
N PHE A 54 11.20 14.95 -16.19
CA PHE A 54 10.82 15.80 -17.34
C PHE A 54 9.86 16.93 -16.96
N LEU A 55 9.21 16.80 -15.81
CA LEU A 55 8.50 17.86 -15.14
C LEU A 55 9.11 18.01 -13.76
N ASP A 56 9.23 19.25 -13.28
CA ASP A 56 9.45 19.49 -11.86
C ASP A 56 8.47 18.62 -11.08
N THR A 57 8.96 17.92 -10.05
CA THR A 57 8.07 17.20 -9.15
C THR A 57 7.08 18.25 -8.67
N PRO A 58 5.77 18.14 -8.94
CA PRO A 58 4.86 19.19 -8.55
C PRO A 58 5.03 19.26 -7.05
N ALA A 59 5.07 20.47 -6.52
CA ALA A 59 4.94 20.68 -5.10
C ALA A 59 3.72 19.87 -4.61
N ASP A 60 4.06 18.69 -4.11
CA ASP A 60 3.35 17.80 -3.26
C ASP A 60 1.99 17.23 -3.75
N ILE A 61 1.92 16.54 -4.91
CA ILE A 61 0.74 15.70 -5.26
C ILE A 61 0.35 14.77 -4.09
N GLN A 62 1.33 14.26 -3.36
CA GLN A 62 1.08 13.39 -2.22
C GLN A 62 0.44 14.15 -1.05
N SER A 63 0.88 15.37 -0.74
CA SER A 63 0.21 16.23 0.25
C SER A 63 -1.11 16.76 -0.23
N THR A 64 -1.30 17.11 -1.51
CA THR A 64 -2.62 17.46 -2.03
C THR A 64 -3.58 16.29 -1.84
N ARG A 65 -3.16 15.07 -2.22
CA ARG A 65 -3.97 13.86 -2.01
C ARG A 65 -4.18 13.56 -0.53
N ALA A 66 -3.16 13.77 0.31
CA ALA A 66 -3.26 13.57 1.75
C ALA A 66 -4.18 14.61 2.40
N ALA A 67 -4.13 15.86 1.97
CA ALA A 67 -5.01 16.95 2.40
C ALA A 67 -6.46 16.63 2.05
N ALA A 68 -6.75 16.26 0.80
CA ALA A 68 -8.09 15.83 0.40
C ALA A 68 -8.57 14.60 1.19
N ARG A 69 -7.65 13.66 1.50
CA ARG A 69 -7.94 12.50 2.34
C ARG A 69 -8.20 12.87 3.82
N ARG A 70 -7.53 13.89 4.35
CA ARG A 70 -7.78 14.42 5.70
C ARG A 70 -9.12 15.13 5.74
N GLU A 71 -9.40 16.01 4.78
CA GLU A 71 -10.66 16.75 4.68
C GLU A 71 -11.86 15.80 4.64
N ARG A 72 -11.84 14.78 3.76
CA ARG A 72 -12.91 13.77 3.71
C ARG A 72 -13.15 13.05 5.04
N ARG A 73 -12.09 12.83 5.83
CA ARG A 73 -12.21 12.17 7.14
C ARG A 73 -12.80 13.10 8.19
N THR A 74 -12.39 14.37 8.18
CA THR A 74 -12.97 15.41 9.02
C THR A 74 -14.45 15.61 8.69
N GLU A 75 -14.81 15.69 7.41
CA GLU A 75 -16.20 15.86 6.99
C GLU A 75 -17.10 14.68 7.36
N ALA A 76 -16.56 13.47 7.37
CA ALA A 76 -17.28 12.28 7.83
C ALA A 76 -17.55 12.26 9.34
N VAL A 77 -16.98 13.19 10.12
CA VAL A 77 -17.31 13.36 11.54
C VAL A 77 -18.68 14.02 11.66
N PRO A 78 -19.55 13.56 12.59
CA PRO A 78 -20.81 14.23 12.89
C PRO A 78 -20.61 15.72 13.18
N ALA A 79 -21.50 16.55 12.62
CA ALA A 79 -21.40 18.01 12.66
C ALA A 79 -21.04 18.61 14.04
N PRO A 80 -21.66 18.19 15.16
CA PRO A 80 -21.39 18.85 16.44
C PRO A 80 -20.01 18.47 17.03
N LEU A 81 -19.40 17.37 16.59
CA LEU A 81 -18.09 16.91 17.04
C LEU A 81 -16.95 17.34 16.08
N ARG A 82 -17.28 17.73 14.86
CA ARG A 82 -16.34 18.02 13.76
C ARG A 82 -15.32 19.12 14.05
N PRO A 83 -15.67 20.28 14.67
CA PRO A 83 -14.71 21.38 14.85
C PRO A 83 -13.44 20.98 15.61
N ALA A 84 -13.59 20.17 16.66
CA ALA A 84 -12.46 19.68 17.44
C ALA A 84 -11.54 18.72 16.65
N VAL A 85 -12.12 17.87 15.81
CA VAL A 85 -11.33 16.96 14.96
C VAL A 85 -10.57 17.74 13.89
N ARG A 86 -11.17 18.81 13.35
CA ARG A 86 -10.51 19.73 12.42
C ARG A 86 -9.32 20.42 13.08
N ALA A 87 -9.51 21.03 14.25
CA ALA A 87 -8.43 21.67 15.02
C ALA A 87 -7.30 20.67 15.36
N PHE A 88 -7.65 19.44 15.73
CA PHE A 88 -6.67 18.39 15.97
C PHE A 88 -5.88 18.01 14.70
N ALA A 89 -6.55 17.92 13.54
CA ALA A 89 -5.89 17.66 12.26
C ALA A 89 -4.86 18.74 11.94
N ASP A 90 -5.20 20.01 12.16
CA ASP A 90 -4.29 21.15 11.95
C ASP A 90 -3.06 21.06 12.85
N VAL A 91 -3.24 20.71 14.13
CA VAL A 91 -2.12 20.50 15.06
C VAL A 91 -1.22 19.34 14.64
N LEU A 92 -1.78 18.25 14.09
CA LEU A 92 -0.98 17.13 13.59
C LEU A 92 -0.11 17.53 12.38
N VAL A 93 -0.65 18.36 11.49
CA VAL A 93 0.07 18.89 10.33
C VAL A 93 1.14 19.89 10.78
N ALA A 94 0.80 20.86 11.62
CA ALA A 94 1.76 21.84 12.13
C ALA A 94 2.93 21.17 12.89
N ARG A 95 2.67 20.12 13.67
CA ARG A 95 3.75 19.35 14.33
C ARG A 95 4.66 18.64 13.34
N ARG A 96 4.11 18.15 12.23
CA ARG A 96 4.89 17.52 11.16
C ARG A 96 5.81 18.54 10.50
N GLU A 97 5.26 19.67 10.07
CA GLU A 97 6.00 20.77 9.44
C GLU A 97 7.07 21.32 10.39
N ASN A 98 6.74 21.46 11.68
CA ASN A 98 7.72 21.91 12.66
C ASN A 98 8.87 20.92 12.86
N ALA A 99 8.59 19.61 12.86
CA ALA A 99 9.65 18.60 12.91
C ALA A 99 10.56 18.69 11.68
N GLU A 100 10.00 18.91 10.49
CA GLU A 100 10.78 19.11 9.25
C GLU A 100 11.68 20.34 9.35
N ARG A 101 11.15 21.48 9.81
CA ARG A 101 11.95 22.71 10.01
C ARG A 101 13.09 22.51 11.00
N LEU A 102 12.90 21.67 12.01
CA LEU A 102 13.92 21.36 13.02
C LEU A 102 14.87 20.24 12.59
N GLY A 103 14.76 19.71 11.36
CA GLY A 103 15.56 18.58 10.89
C GLY A 103 15.26 17.26 11.63
N LEU A 104 14.16 17.21 12.39
CA LEU A 104 13.71 16.01 13.10
C LEU A 104 12.91 15.11 12.15
N ARG A 105 12.87 13.80 12.43
CA ARG A 105 12.07 12.87 11.63
C ARG A 105 10.57 13.18 11.81
N PRO A 106 9.87 13.65 10.77
CA PRO A 106 8.49 14.08 10.91
C PRO A 106 7.54 12.88 10.91
N ASN A 107 6.36 13.04 11.53
CA ASN A 107 5.31 12.04 11.44
C ASN A 107 4.93 11.80 9.97
N GLN A 108 4.84 10.55 9.55
CA GLN A 108 4.38 10.25 8.20
C GLN A 108 2.91 10.65 8.01
N LEU A 109 2.54 11.09 6.80
CA LEU A 109 1.16 11.46 6.46
C LEU A 109 0.18 10.32 6.77
N LYS A 110 0.58 9.07 6.52
CA LYS A 110 -0.20 7.87 6.86
C LYS A 110 -0.50 7.77 8.36
N THR A 111 0.44 8.15 9.23
CA THR A 111 0.24 8.15 10.69
C THR A 111 -0.81 9.18 11.10
N ILE A 112 -0.79 10.37 10.49
CA ILE A 112 -1.82 11.41 10.71
C ILE A 112 -3.18 10.86 10.28
N GLU A 113 -3.26 10.24 9.11
CA GLU A 113 -4.50 9.65 8.59
C GLU A 113 -5.07 8.56 9.51
N ILE A 114 -4.24 7.63 10.00
CA ILE A 114 -4.67 6.57 10.93
C ILE A 114 -5.24 7.16 12.24
N ARG A 115 -4.62 8.22 12.75
CA ARG A 115 -5.11 8.91 13.96
C ARG A 115 -6.46 9.57 13.72
N LEU A 116 -6.63 10.26 12.58
CA LEU A 116 -7.91 10.87 12.23
C LEU A 116 -9.01 9.83 11.95
N ASP A 117 -8.67 8.69 11.32
CA ASP A 117 -9.61 7.58 11.17
C ASP A 117 -10.10 7.08 12.54
N THR A 118 -9.18 6.90 13.50
CA THR A 118 -9.52 6.45 14.85
C THR A 118 -10.46 7.44 15.56
N VAL A 119 -10.18 8.75 15.48
CA VAL A 119 -11.01 9.79 16.11
C VAL A 119 -12.37 9.93 15.42
N ARG A 120 -12.43 9.83 14.09
CA ARG A 120 -13.69 9.80 13.34
C ARG A 120 -14.55 8.61 13.76
N ASP A 121 -13.96 7.42 13.83
CA ASP A 121 -14.70 6.20 14.18
C ASP A 121 -15.21 6.26 15.64
N LEU A 122 -14.46 6.89 16.54
CA LEU A 122 -14.95 7.21 17.88
C LEU A 122 -16.10 8.23 17.84
N ALA A 123 -15.98 9.30 17.08
CA ALA A 123 -17.04 10.31 16.97
C ALA A 123 -18.36 9.72 16.45
N LEU A 124 -18.29 8.85 15.45
CA LEU A 124 -19.46 8.12 14.94
C LEU A 124 -20.10 7.23 16.01
N HIS A 125 -19.28 6.53 16.80
CA HIS A 125 -19.74 5.70 17.91
C HIS A 125 -20.40 6.51 19.02
N LEU A 126 -19.79 7.63 19.41
CA LEU A 126 -20.33 8.54 20.42
C LEU A 126 -21.64 9.17 19.95
N HIS A 127 -21.71 9.59 18.70
CA HIS A 127 -22.92 10.18 18.14
C HIS A 127 -24.09 9.19 18.09
N ALA A 128 -23.82 7.92 17.74
CA ALA A 128 -24.83 6.86 17.81
C ALA A 128 -25.36 6.61 19.24
N LYS A 129 -24.58 6.98 20.27
CA LYS A 129 -24.99 6.96 21.68
C LYS A 129 -25.65 8.26 22.16
N GLY A 130 -25.84 9.24 21.28
CA GLY A 130 -26.47 10.53 21.60
C GLY A 130 -25.51 11.63 22.08
N HIS A 131 -24.19 11.43 22.03
CA HIS A 131 -23.26 12.51 22.36
C HIS A 131 -23.27 13.58 21.28
N THR A 132 -23.43 14.83 21.71
CA THR A 132 -23.32 16.04 20.88
C THR A 132 -22.06 16.85 21.19
N THR A 133 -21.33 16.51 22.25
CA THR A 133 -20.12 17.23 22.66
C THR A 133 -19.04 16.27 23.17
N TRP A 134 -17.78 16.65 22.98
CA TRP A 134 -16.62 15.93 23.50
C TRP A 134 -16.50 16.01 25.03
N ALA A 135 -17.07 17.05 25.64
CA ALA A 135 -17.01 17.27 27.09
C ALA A 135 -17.71 16.16 27.90
N GLY A 136 -18.71 15.51 27.32
CA GLY A 136 -19.46 14.42 27.97
C GLY A 136 -18.83 13.04 27.82
N VAL A 137 -17.67 12.92 27.14
CA VAL A 137 -17.04 11.62 26.90
C VAL A 137 -16.31 11.15 28.16
N ASN A 138 -16.62 9.95 28.61
CA ASN A 138 -16.01 9.34 29.79
C ASN A 138 -15.20 8.07 29.43
N VAL A 139 -14.54 7.49 30.43
CA VAL A 139 -13.72 6.27 30.27
C VAL A 139 -14.56 5.08 29.77
N THR A 140 -15.80 4.93 30.26
CA THR A 140 -16.71 3.85 29.86
C THR A 140 -17.04 3.91 28.38
N ASP A 141 -17.18 5.10 27.81
CA ASP A 141 -17.38 5.25 26.36
C ASP A 141 -16.18 4.83 25.54
N LEU A 142 -14.97 5.18 26.00
CA LEU A 142 -13.73 4.76 25.36
C LEU A 142 -13.52 3.25 25.47
N GLU A 143 -13.79 2.66 26.63
CA GLU A 143 -13.73 1.21 26.81
C GLU A 143 -14.72 0.48 25.90
N ALA A 144 -15.97 0.93 25.85
CA ALA A 144 -16.98 0.37 24.96
C ALA A 144 -16.58 0.51 23.47
N PHE A 145 -15.96 1.62 23.09
CA PHE A 145 -15.44 1.81 21.74
C PHE A 145 -14.29 0.84 21.41
N LEU A 146 -13.29 0.75 22.31
CA LEU A 146 -12.10 -0.08 22.13
C LEU A 146 -12.41 -1.58 22.17
N ALA A 147 -13.42 -2.00 22.94
CA ALA A 147 -13.86 -3.39 23.03
C ALA A 147 -14.34 -3.96 21.68
N ARG A 148 -14.80 -3.10 20.74
CA ARG A 148 -15.21 -3.53 19.38
C ARG A 148 -14.05 -3.98 18.51
N ASN A 149 -12.80 -3.62 18.85
CA ASN A 149 -11.63 -4.02 18.07
C ASN A 149 -10.41 -4.31 18.98
N PRO A 150 -10.41 -5.46 19.68
CA PRO A 150 -9.35 -5.78 20.65
C PRO A 150 -7.97 -5.87 19.98
N ALA A 151 -7.90 -6.35 18.74
CA ALA A 151 -6.64 -6.47 17.99
C ALA A 151 -5.97 -5.11 17.71
N ARG A 152 -6.75 -4.02 17.61
CA ARG A 152 -6.24 -2.67 17.36
C ARG A 152 -6.22 -1.79 18.61
N ARG A 153 -6.61 -2.31 19.78
CA ARG A 153 -6.80 -1.55 21.02
C ARG A 153 -5.62 -0.64 21.35
N ALA A 154 -4.39 -1.16 21.37
CA ALA A 154 -3.20 -0.38 21.70
C ALA A 154 -2.94 0.76 20.69
N SER A 155 -3.04 0.46 19.38
CA SER A 155 -2.85 1.46 18.34
C SER A 155 -3.93 2.54 18.36
N TRP A 156 -5.18 2.17 18.60
CA TRP A 156 -6.29 3.11 18.71
C TRP A 156 -6.14 3.98 19.95
N LEU A 157 -5.85 3.38 21.11
CA LEU A 157 -5.66 4.11 22.36
C LEU A 157 -4.52 5.14 22.25
N ALA A 158 -3.42 4.83 21.55
CA ALA A 158 -2.36 5.80 21.29
C ALA A 158 -2.85 7.04 20.51
N GLY A 159 -3.72 6.84 19.51
CA GLY A 159 -4.36 7.93 18.77
C GLY A 159 -5.33 8.73 19.64
N LEU A 160 -6.15 8.04 20.45
CA LEU A 160 -7.13 8.66 21.35
C LEU A 160 -6.46 9.49 22.44
N ARG A 161 -5.39 8.99 23.08
CA ARG A 161 -4.59 9.75 24.04
C ARG A 161 -4.09 11.05 23.44
N GLN A 162 -3.57 11.02 22.21
CA GLN A 162 -3.08 12.24 21.60
C GLN A 162 -4.20 13.26 21.35
N PHE A 163 -5.38 12.80 20.93
CA PHE A 163 -6.56 13.64 20.74
C PHE A 163 -7.05 14.23 22.06
N PHE A 164 -7.30 13.40 23.09
CA PHE A 164 -7.81 13.88 24.37
C PHE A 164 -6.81 14.73 25.15
N SER A 165 -5.50 14.47 25.04
CA SER A 165 -4.48 15.37 25.58
C SER A 165 -4.42 16.71 24.83
N HIS A 166 -4.83 16.77 23.56
CA HIS A 166 -5.01 18.04 22.84
C HIS A 166 -6.30 18.75 23.26
N ALA A 167 -7.41 18.02 23.32
CA ALA A 167 -8.70 18.52 23.78
C ALA A 167 -8.62 19.09 25.21
N HIS A 168 -7.90 18.42 26.10
CA HIS A 168 -7.70 18.86 27.48
C HIS A 168 -6.90 20.18 27.53
N ARG A 169 -5.78 20.26 26.81
CA ARG A 169 -4.96 21.49 26.73
C ARG A 169 -5.69 22.69 26.11
N THR A 170 -6.70 22.45 25.29
CA THR A 170 -7.48 23.50 24.62
C THR A 170 -8.79 23.82 25.36
N GLY A 171 -9.05 23.19 26.51
CA GLY A 171 -10.25 23.40 27.31
C GLY A 171 -11.52 22.78 26.73
N LEU A 172 -11.42 21.94 25.69
CA LEU A 172 -12.56 21.22 25.10
C LEU A 172 -13.12 20.13 26.03
N VAL A 173 -12.24 19.52 26.81
CA VAL A 173 -12.60 18.54 27.85
C VAL A 173 -11.94 18.94 29.16
N LEU A 174 -12.66 18.79 30.27
CA LEU A 174 -12.16 19.13 31.59
C LEU A 174 -11.11 18.13 32.10
N HIS A 175 -11.28 16.85 31.76
CA HIS A 175 -10.37 15.78 32.13
C HIS A 175 -10.03 14.94 30.89
N ASP A 176 -8.82 14.39 30.80
CA ASP A 176 -8.42 13.48 29.73
C ASP A 176 -8.88 12.05 30.07
N PRO A 177 -9.97 11.53 29.47
CA PRO A 177 -10.46 10.19 29.76
C PRO A 177 -9.53 9.07 29.29
N ALA A 178 -8.55 9.35 28.42
CA ALA A 178 -7.63 8.35 27.88
C ALA A 178 -6.32 8.24 28.67
N ALA A 179 -6.06 9.15 29.61
CA ALA A 179 -4.81 9.25 30.35
C ALA A 179 -4.50 7.99 31.18
N ALA A 180 -5.47 7.52 31.96
CA ALA A 180 -5.31 6.38 32.88
C ALA A 180 -5.62 5.01 32.24
N MET A 181 -6.10 4.96 31.00
CA MET A 181 -6.47 3.69 30.36
C MET A 181 -5.25 2.85 30.04
N GLU A 182 -5.29 1.54 30.28
CA GLU A 182 -4.22 0.63 29.88
C GLU A 182 -4.62 -0.22 28.67
N ALA A 183 -3.65 -0.45 27.79
CA ALA A 183 -3.75 -1.39 26.68
C ALA A 183 -2.45 -2.18 26.61
N PRO A 184 -2.34 -3.31 27.33
CA PRO A 184 -1.17 -4.15 27.25
C PRO A 184 -0.99 -4.60 25.80
N GLN A 185 0.11 -4.17 25.20
CA GLN A 185 0.49 -4.61 23.87
C GLN A 185 1.44 -5.80 24.04
N PRO A 186 1.12 -6.99 23.49
CA PRO A 186 2.09 -8.08 23.46
C PRO A 186 3.34 -7.56 22.74
N ARG A 187 4.48 -7.57 23.44
CA ARG A 187 5.77 -7.21 22.84
C ARG A 187 6.21 -8.38 21.97
N GLY A 188 6.44 -8.12 20.68
CA GLY A 188 6.95 -9.11 19.74
C GLY A 188 6.05 -9.32 18.52
N PHE A 189 6.56 -10.09 17.57
CA PHE A 189 5.80 -10.54 16.41
C PHE A 189 4.80 -11.62 16.84
N SER A 190 3.53 -11.41 16.54
CA SER A 190 2.43 -12.36 16.87
C SER A 190 1.93 -13.14 15.66
N GLY A 191 2.61 -13.06 14.51
CA GLY A 191 2.25 -13.82 13.32
C GLY A 191 2.83 -15.23 13.32
N SER A 192 2.33 -16.06 12.41
CA SER A 192 2.95 -17.35 12.10
C SER A 192 4.37 -17.12 11.55
N THR A 193 5.37 -17.71 12.20
CA THR A 193 6.74 -17.75 11.70
C THR A 193 6.93 -19.00 10.85
N LEU A 194 7.71 -18.88 9.76
CA LEU A 194 8.12 -20.04 8.98
C LEU A 194 8.93 -21.00 9.84
N THR A 195 8.60 -22.29 9.78
CA THR A 195 9.42 -23.35 10.36
C THR A 195 10.77 -23.45 9.63
N LEU A 196 11.77 -24.04 10.29
CA LEU A 196 13.09 -24.19 9.68
C LEU A 196 13.05 -25.00 8.37
N ASP A 197 12.17 -25.99 8.27
CA ASP A 197 12.04 -26.83 7.08
C ASP A 197 11.35 -26.09 5.92
N GLU A 198 10.35 -25.26 6.21
CA GLU A 198 9.76 -24.34 5.22
C GLU A 198 10.79 -23.33 4.72
N GLN A 199 11.58 -22.75 5.61
CA GLN A 199 12.67 -21.83 5.24
C GLN A 199 13.69 -22.52 4.32
N ARG A 200 14.10 -23.74 4.65
CA ARG A 200 15.02 -24.54 3.83
C ARG A 200 14.43 -24.90 2.46
N ALA A 201 13.14 -25.25 2.40
CA ALA A 201 12.47 -25.55 1.15
C ALA A 201 12.41 -24.32 0.23
N LEU A 202 12.06 -23.16 0.78
CA LEU A 202 12.07 -21.88 0.06
C LEU A 202 13.47 -21.49 -0.40
N TYR A 203 14.48 -21.61 0.47
CA TYR A 203 15.86 -21.35 0.10
C TYR A 203 16.30 -22.23 -1.07
N ARG A 204 16.06 -23.55 -1.03
CA ARG A 204 16.41 -24.46 -2.14
C ARG A 204 15.68 -24.08 -3.43
N ARG A 205 14.38 -23.78 -3.35
CA ARG A 205 13.57 -23.35 -4.50
C ARG A 205 14.18 -22.13 -5.18
N TRP A 206 14.60 -21.13 -4.41
CA TRP A 206 15.11 -19.86 -4.97
C TRP A 206 16.61 -19.87 -5.30
N SER A 207 17.41 -20.75 -4.69
CA SER A 207 18.87 -20.80 -4.91
C SER A 207 19.31 -21.78 -6.01
N VAL A 208 18.51 -22.83 -6.26
CA VAL A 208 18.84 -23.93 -7.18
C VAL A 208 17.80 -24.10 -8.30
N GLY A 209 16.55 -23.71 -8.06
CA GLY A 209 15.45 -24.02 -8.98
C GLY A 209 15.41 -23.13 -10.21
N GLU A 210 15.51 -23.74 -11.41
CA GLU A 210 15.23 -23.08 -12.70
C GLU A 210 13.79 -22.58 -12.84
N ALA A 211 12.88 -23.06 -11.98
CA ALA A 211 11.46 -22.72 -12.02
C ALA A 211 11.14 -21.33 -11.41
N ALA A 212 12.04 -20.72 -10.65
CA ALA A 212 11.80 -19.40 -10.06
C ALA A 212 12.25 -18.29 -11.01
N LEU A 213 11.38 -17.30 -11.25
CA LEU A 213 11.77 -16.11 -12.00
C LEU A 213 12.87 -15.35 -11.24
N PRO A 214 13.87 -14.74 -11.92
CA PRO A 214 15.00 -14.10 -11.23
C PRO A 214 14.60 -13.10 -10.14
N HIS A 215 13.58 -12.27 -10.42
CA HIS A 215 13.08 -11.28 -9.46
C HIS A 215 12.37 -11.92 -8.26
N GLU A 216 11.68 -13.05 -8.47
CA GLU A 216 11.06 -13.80 -7.39
C GLU A 216 12.13 -14.39 -6.47
N ALA A 217 13.15 -15.02 -7.05
CA ALA A 217 14.27 -15.59 -6.32
C ALA A 217 15.00 -14.52 -5.50
N PHE A 218 15.29 -13.37 -6.10
CA PHE A 218 15.94 -12.26 -5.39
C PHE A 218 15.09 -11.72 -4.24
N ILE A 219 13.80 -11.42 -4.47
CA ILE A 219 12.88 -10.93 -3.43
C ILE A 219 12.78 -11.92 -2.28
N GLY A 220 12.64 -13.21 -2.60
CA GLY A 220 12.52 -14.28 -1.61
C GLY A 220 13.77 -14.43 -0.75
N LEU A 221 14.96 -14.53 -1.37
CA LEU A 221 16.23 -14.69 -0.67
C LEU A 221 16.60 -13.44 0.15
N ALA A 222 16.39 -12.24 -0.39
CA ALA A 222 16.62 -11.00 0.34
C ALA A 222 15.68 -10.88 1.56
N ALA A 223 14.42 -11.26 1.44
CA ALA A 223 13.50 -11.27 2.58
C ALA A 223 13.89 -12.33 3.62
N LEU A 224 14.24 -13.54 3.17
CA LEU A 224 14.52 -14.68 4.05
C LEU A 224 15.86 -14.55 4.80
N LEU A 225 16.94 -14.17 4.11
CA LEU A 225 18.30 -14.17 4.67
C LEU A 225 18.76 -12.81 5.17
N HIS A 226 18.28 -11.74 4.53
CA HIS A 226 18.73 -10.36 4.79
C HIS A 226 17.69 -9.52 5.53
N ALA A 227 16.58 -10.15 5.92
CA ALA A 227 15.41 -9.53 6.52
C ALA A 227 14.95 -8.29 5.74
N ALA A 228 15.08 -8.31 4.41
CA ALA A 228 14.70 -7.19 3.56
C ALA A 228 13.17 -7.07 3.55
N THR A 229 12.68 -5.89 3.88
CA THR A 229 11.24 -5.59 3.86
C THR A 229 10.77 -5.34 2.42
N THR A 230 9.48 -5.56 2.15
CA THR A 230 8.89 -5.22 0.85
C THR A 230 9.07 -3.74 0.50
N THR A 231 9.10 -2.85 1.50
CA THR A 231 9.33 -1.42 1.27
C THR A 231 10.77 -1.15 0.84
N GLU A 232 11.75 -1.79 1.48
CA GLU A 232 13.16 -1.67 1.10
C GLU A 232 13.38 -2.18 -0.33
N LEU A 233 12.85 -3.36 -0.66
CA LEU A 233 12.98 -3.96 -1.98
C LEU A 233 12.33 -3.12 -3.09
N ARG A 234 11.18 -2.49 -2.82
CA ARG A 234 10.49 -1.62 -3.79
C ARG A 234 11.23 -0.33 -4.12
N HIS A 235 12.04 0.17 -3.19
CA HIS A 235 12.76 1.44 -3.35
C HIS A 235 14.25 1.21 -3.64
N LEU A 236 14.68 -0.04 -3.83
CA LEU A 236 16.05 -0.35 -4.18
C LEU A 236 16.38 0.19 -5.58
N THR A 237 17.45 0.96 -5.70
CA THR A 237 17.92 1.57 -6.95
C THR A 237 19.27 1.00 -7.37
N LEU A 238 19.62 1.14 -8.65
CA LEU A 238 20.92 0.66 -9.17
C LEU A 238 22.12 1.32 -8.47
N VAL A 239 22.01 2.60 -8.12
CA VAL A 239 23.07 3.33 -7.40
C VAL A 239 23.32 2.83 -5.98
N ALA A 240 22.38 2.06 -5.43
CA ALA A 240 22.50 1.44 -4.11
C ALA A 240 23.16 0.05 -4.16
N ILE A 241 23.56 -0.43 -5.35
CA ILE A 241 24.19 -1.73 -5.57
C ILE A 241 25.66 -1.51 -5.91
N THR A 242 26.56 -2.07 -5.10
CA THR A 242 28.00 -2.03 -5.36
C THR A 242 28.44 -3.42 -5.80
N THR A 243 28.64 -3.59 -7.11
CA THR A 243 28.98 -4.88 -7.73
C THR A 243 30.35 -5.41 -7.31
N ALA A 244 31.35 -4.53 -7.18
CA ALA A 244 32.71 -4.91 -6.80
C ALA A 244 32.77 -5.60 -5.41
N SER A 245 31.94 -5.15 -4.46
CA SER A 245 31.89 -5.69 -3.10
C SER A 245 30.71 -6.62 -2.84
N ARG A 246 29.85 -6.87 -3.84
CA ARG A 246 28.59 -7.61 -3.70
C ARG A 246 27.71 -7.08 -2.56
N THR A 247 27.69 -5.76 -2.39
CA THR A 247 26.92 -5.11 -1.32
C THR A 247 25.72 -4.35 -1.85
N VAL A 248 24.69 -4.25 -1.02
CA VAL A 248 23.47 -3.48 -1.29
C VAL A 248 23.14 -2.56 -0.13
N ARG A 249 22.87 -1.29 -0.42
CA ARG A 249 22.34 -0.31 0.55
C ARG A 249 20.82 -0.26 0.48
N PHE A 250 20.14 -1.03 1.33
CA PHE A 250 18.67 -0.94 1.40
C PHE A 250 18.21 0.44 1.92
N PRO A 251 17.21 1.07 1.28
CA PRO A 251 16.71 2.38 1.70
C PRO A 251 16.24 2.40 3.15
N GLY A 252 16.79 3.33 3.94
CA GLY A 252 16.48 3.45 5.37
C GLY A 252 17.40 2.66 6.29
N ARG A 253 18.32 1.84 5.76
CA ARG A 253 19.46 1.31 6.50
C ARG A 253 20.65 2.26 6.36
N SER A 254 21.43 2.39 7.43
CA SER A 254 22.65 3.21 7.45
C SER A 254 23.90 2.46 6.99
N ILE A 255 23.80 1.15 6.77
CA ILE A 255 24.93 0.26 6.53
C ILE A 255 24.72 -0.50 5.21
N ASP A 256 25.80 -0.69 4.47
CA ASP A 256 25.84 -1.55 3.27
C ASP A 256 25.82 -3.02 3.69
N LEU A 257 24.89 -3.77 3.12
CA LEU A 257 24.73 -5.17 3.44
C LEU A 257 25.40 -6.05 2.39
N ALA A 258 26.37 -6.87 2.80
CA ALA A 258 26.94 -7.90 1.96
C ALA A 258 25.91 -9.00 1.71
N LEU A 259 25.65 -9.30 0.43
CA LEU A 259 24.74 -10.36 0.04
C LEU A 259 25.49 -11.70 -0.01
N ASP A 260 24.82 -12.78 0.38
CA ASP A 260 25.34 -14.13 0.17
C ASP A 260 25.32 -14.49 -1.32
N ASP A 261 26.09 -15.52 -1.69
CA ASP A 261 26.28 -15.91 -3.09
C ASP A 261 24.98 -16.29 -3.81
N ALA A 262 23.98 -16.86 -3.12
CA ALA A 262 22.71 -17.19 -3.76
C ALA A 262 21.89 -15.92 -4.02
N THR A 263 21.80 -15.03 -3.04
CA THR A 263 21.08 -13.75 -3.21
C THR A 263 21.76 -12.86 -4.26
N TRP A 264 23.10 -12.82 -4.28
CA TRP A 264 23.85 -12.04 -5.27
C TRP A 264 23.65 -12.57 -6.69
N ARG A 265 23.75 -13.88 -6.92
CA ARG A 265 23.48 -14.48 -8.24
C ARG A 265 22.06 -14.19 -8.73
N ALA A 266 21.06 -14.24 -7.84
CA ALA A 266 19.69 -13.90 -8.18
C ALA A 266 19.55 -12.43 -8.58
N LEU A 267 20.24 -11.52 -7.89
CA LEU A 267 20.29 -10.09 -8.24
C LEU A 267 20.97 -9.87 -9.59
N GLU A 268 22.12 -10.50 -9.86
CA GLU A 268 22.80 -10.43 -11.15
C GLU A 268 21.89 -10.89 -12.29
N ALA A 269 21.20 -12.02 -12.12
CA ALA A 269 20.24 -12.51 -13.11
C ALA A 269 19.11 -11.51 -13.38
N CYS A 270 18.64 -10.79 -12.36
CA CYS A 270 17.68 -9.68 -12.55
C CYS A 270 18.27 -8.56 -13.40
N LEU A 271 19.51 -8.15 -13.13
CA LEU A 271 20.18 -7.07 -13.83
C LEU A 271 20.47 -7.43 -15.30
N THR A 272 20.87 -8.68 -15.57
CA THR A 272 21.09 -9.17 -16.93
C THR A 272 19.79 -9.24 -17.72
N THR A 273 18.70 -9.72 -17.10
CA THR A 273 17.38 -9.79 -17.76
C THR A 273 16.78 -8.40 -17.99
N ALA A 274 17.12 -7.42 -17.14
CA ALA A 274 16.65 -6.04 -17.26
C ALA A 274 17.47 -5.19 -18.24
N ALA A 275 18.62 -5.68 -18.73
CA ALA A 275 19.40 -4.97 -19.72
C ALA A 275 18.58 -4.86 -21.03
N PRO A 276 18.36 -3.65 -21.57
CA PRO A 276 17.67 -3.50 -22.84
C PRO A 276 18.44 -4.26 -23.90
N CYS A 277 17.77 -5.17 -24.62
CA CYS A 277 18.28 -5.68 -25.89
C CYS A 277 18.64 -4.47 -26.75
N THR A 278 19.93 -4.21 -26.94
CA THR A 278 20.37 -3.30 -27.97
C THR A 278 19.81 -3.83 -29.29
N PRO A 279 19.14 -3.00 -30.11
CA PRO A 279 18.67 -3.45 -31.41
C PRO A 279 19.90 -3.86 -32.21
N THR A 280 20.04 -5.16 -32.45
CA THR A 280 21.01 -5.70 -33.40
C THR A 280 20.84 -4.93 -34.69
N THR A 281 21.91 -4.26 -35.10
CA THR A 281 22.03 -3.48 -36.32
C THR A 281 21.55 -4.36 -37.47
N ARG A 282 20.33 -4.08 -37.96
CA ARG A 282 19.81 -4.70 -39.17
C ARG A 282 20.80 -4.34 -40.29
N THR A 283 21.43 -5.37 -40.82
CA THR A 283 22.31 -5.32 -41.99
C THR A 283 21.67 -4.43 -43.04
N SER A 284 22.42 -3.41 -43.48
CA SER A 284 22.04 -2.47 -44.52
C SER A 284 21.50 -3.20 -45.74
N TRP A 285 20.20 -3.08 -45.98
CA TRP A 285 19.58 -3.43 -47.24
C TRP A 285 19.87 -2.28 -48.21
N SER A 286 20.78 -2.52 -49.17
CA SER A 286 20.98 -1.63 -50.31
C SER A 286 19.79 -1.75 -51.27
N PRO A 287 19.19 -0.64 -51.73
CA PRO A 287 18.16 -0.71 -52.75
C PRO A 287 18.81 -0.95 -54.11
N GLY A 288 18.68 -2.18 -54.61
CA GLY A 288 18.83 -2.49 -56.03
C GLY A 288 17.56 -2.06 -56.78
N SER A 289 17.77 -1.47 -57.95
CA SER A 289 16.81 -0.88 -58.89
C SER A 289 15.52 -1.68 -59.16
N PRO A 290 14.43 -1.00 -59.57
CA PRO A 290 13.15 -1.63 -59.86
C PRO A 290 13.15 -2.22 -61.27
N GLU A 291 13.01 -3.54 -61.38
CA GLU A 291 12.62 -4.19 -62.62
C GLU A 291 11.17 -4.67 -62.48
N SER A 292 10.29 -4.10 -63.31
CA SER A 292 8.85 -4.29 -63.26
C SER A 292 8.45 -5.68 -63.75
N PRO A 293 7.53 -6.39 -63.09
CA PRO A 293 6.92 -7.59 -63.65
C PRO A 293 5.78 -7.24 -64.64
N PRO A 294 5.56 -8.08 -65.67
CA PRO A 294 4.57 -7.83 -66.71
C PRO A 294 3.14 -8.15 -66.25
N ILE A 295 2.20 -7.35 -66.77
CA ILE A 295 0.75 -7.46 -66.64
C ILE A 295 0.23 -8.70 -67.39
N PRO A 296 -0.56 -9.60 -66.77
CA PRO A 296 -1.39 -10.56 -67.50
C PRO A 296 -2.80 -10.01 -67.81
N PRO A 297 -3.45 -10.50 -68.89
CA PRO A 297 -4.63 -9.88 -69.50
C PRO A 297 -5.95 -10.21 -68.82
N ALA A 298 -6.91 -9.31 -69.04
CA ALA A 298 -8.31 -9.37 -68.62
C ALA A 298 -9.13 -10.47 -69.34
N GLN A 299 -10.08 -11.05 -68.61
CA GLN A 299 -11.16 -11.94 -69.06
C GLN A 299 -12.36 -11.77 -68.09
N PRO A 300 -13.61 -12.11 -68.49
CA PRO A 300 -14.72 -11.15 -68.55
C PRO A 300 -15.86 -11.38 -67.53
N THR A 301 -16.77 -10.41 -67.54
CA THR A 301 -18.06 -10.31 -66.84
C THR A 301 -19.09 -11.38 -67.23
N SER A 302 -19.89 -11.82 -66.24
CA SER A 302 -21.27 -12.33 -66.33
C SER A 302 -21.79 -12.37 -64.88
N GLU A 303 -22.55 -11.41 -64.33
CA GLU A 303 -23.98 -11.11 -64.53
C GLU A 303 -24.89 -12.36 -64.46
N THR A 304 -25.68 -12.51 -63.38
CA THR A 304 -27.16 -12.62 -63.40
C THR A 304 -27.76 -12.65 -61.98
N ALA A 305 -28.46 -11.57 -61.67
CA ALA A 305 -29.71 -11.33 -60.92
C ALA A 305 -30.35 -12.29 -59.88
N SER A 306 -31.00 -11.59 -58.94
CA SER A 306 -32.34 -11.82 -58.33
C SER A 306 -32.50 -12.73 -57.11
N HIS A 307 -32.76 -12.12 -55.93
CA HIS A 307 -34.13 -11.91 -55.45
C HIS A 307 -34.19 -11.12 -54.11
N ARG A 308 -34.91 -9.99 -54.14
CA ARG A 308 -35.68 -9.39 -53.02
C ARG A 308 -37.09 -10.05 -53.01
N PRO A 309 -38.01 -9.87 -52.02
CA PRO A 309 -38.25 -8.66 -51.21
C PRO A 309 -38.67 -8.91 -49.71
N ALA A 310 -38.63 -7.87 -48.85
CA ALA A 310 -39.76 -7.17 -48.15
C ALA A 310 -40.48 -8.01 -47.06
N SER A 311 -41.03 -7.52 -45.94
CA SER A 311 -41.29 -6.20 -45.29
C SER A 311 -41.99 -6.57 -43.97
N SER A 312 -41.91 -5.81 -42.86
CA SER A 312 -42.94 -4.85 -42.41
C SER A 312 -42.92 -4.84 -40.87
N HIS A 313 -42.77 -3.68 -40.23
CA HIS A 313 -43.80 -2.91 -39.51
C HIS A 313 -44.12 -3.38 -38.09
N GLY A 314 -44.11 -2.43 -37.14
CA GLY A 314 -44.66 -2.62 -35.80
C GLY A 314 -44.15 -1.61 -34.79
N SER A 315 -44.56 -0.35 -34.93
CA SER A 315 -44.44 0.68 -33.89
C SER A 315 -45.67 0.62 -32.98
N CYS A 316 -45.49 0.72 -31.66
CA CYS A 316 -46.47 1.25 -30.71
C CYS A 316 -45.76 1.63 -29.39
N ALA A 317 -46.16 2.78 -28.83
CA ALA A 317 -45.56 3.47 -27.70
C ALA A 317 -46.31 3.18 -26.36
N PRO A 318 -46.35 4.10 -25.37
CA PRO A 318 -45.55 4.08 -24.14
C PRO A 318 -46.40 3.86 -22.86
N HIS A 319 -45.81 3.49 -21.72
CA HIS A 319 -46.37 3.82 -20.39
C HIS A 319 -45.36 3.67 -19.24
N ASP A 320 -45.49 4.61 -18.30
CA ASP A 320 -44.83 4.77 -17.00
C ASP A 320 -44.95 3.56 -16.04
N CYS A 321 -43.93 3.40 -15.19
CA CYS A 321 -44.02 3.47 -13.71
C CYS A 321 -42.84 2.73 -13.03
N SER A 322 -42.09 3.52 -12.26
CA SER A 322 -41.26 3.29 -11.07
C SER A 322 -40.89 1.90 -10.52
N PRO A 323 -39.75 1.81 -9.79
CA PRO A 323 -38.95 0.59 -9.64
C PRO A 323 -39.18 -0.13 -8.30
N LEU A 324 -38.89 -1.44 -8.26
CA LEU A 324 -38.62 -2.23 -7.04
C LEU A 324 -38.11 -3.66 -7.42
N PRO A 325 -37.50 -4.44 -6.50
CA PRO A 325 -36.06 -4.59 -6.34
C PRO A 325 -35.53 -5.94 -6.87
N THR A 326 -34.28 -5.96 -7.37
CA THR A 326 -33.52 -7.20 -7.54
C THR A 326 -32.30 -7.22 -6.64
N ASN A 327 -32.42 -7.97 -5.55
CA ASN A 327 -31.29 -8.53 -4.81
C ASN A 327 -30.59 -9.56 -5.71
N SER A 328 -29.35 -9.29 -6.08
CA SER A 328 -28.38 -10.32 -6.45
C SER A 328 -27.00 -9.87 -6.03
N THR A 329 -26.61 -10.37 -4.86
CA THR A 329 -25.27 -10.33 -4.27
C THR A 329 -24.27 -11.03 -5.19
N SER A 330 -23.61 -10.27 -6.06
CA SER A 330 -22.36 -10.70 -6.70
C SER A 330 -21.20 -10.45 -5.73
N SER A 331 -20.85 -11.51 -4.99
CA SER A 331 -19.56 -11.67 -4.34
C SER A 331 -18.49 -11.82 -5.43
N SER A 332 -17.64 -10.80 -5.59
CA SER A 332 -16.44 -10.88 -6.43
C SER A 332 -15.21 -10.54 -5.59
N SER A 333 -14.62 -11.60 -5.05
CA SER A 333 -13.31 -11.62 -4.40
C SER A 333 -12.19 -11.34 -5.41
N PRO A 334 -11.19 -10.51 -5.08
CA PRO A 334 -10.04 -10.31 -5.97
C PRO A 334 -8.89 -11.30 -5.68
N TRP A 335 -8.66 -12.17 -6.68
CA TRP A 335 -7.44 -12.92 -7.08
C TRP A 335 -7.06 -14.22 -6.34
N ARG A 336 -7.53 -15.34 -6.92
CA ARG A 336 -6.80 -16.63 -6.99
C ARG A 336 -5.90 -16.60 -8.23
N TRP A 337 -4.67 -17.12 -8.15
CA TRP A 337 -3.92 -17.59 -9.31
C TRP A 337 -3.97 -19.12 -9.33
N ALA A 338 -4.36 -19.68 -10.48
CA ALA A 338 -4.47 -21.11 -10.71
C ALA A 338 -3.06 -21.73 -10.86
N CYS A 339 -2.77 -22.76 -10.08
CA CYS A 339 -1.65 -23.67 -10.30
C CYS A 339 -1.98 -24.65 -11.45
N PRO A 340 -0.99 -25.13 -12.21
CA PRO A 340 -1.14 -26.40 -12.92
C PRO A 340 -1.14 -27.54 -11.89
N THR A 341 -2.19 -28.35 -11.91
CA THR A 341 -2.31 -29.55 -11.08
C THR A 341 -1.32 -30.61 -11.57
N ALA A 342 -0.31 -30.92 -10.77
CA ALA A 342 0.46 -32.15 -10.92
C ALA A 342 -0.17 -33.21 -10.01
N GLU A 343 -0.76 -34.24 -10.61
CA GLU A 343 -1.29 -35.41 -9.90
C GLU A 343 -0.14 -36.31 -9.43
N LEU A 344 -0.10 -36.62 -8.14
CA LEU A 344 0.61 -37.77 -7.57
C LEU A 344 -0.17 -38.30 -6.35
N PRO A 345 -0.04 -39.62 -6.03
CA PRO A 345 -1.16 -40.44 -5.60
C PRO A 345 -1.44 -40.41 -4.09
N THR A 346 -2.72 -40.64 -3.80
CA THR A 346 -3.32 -40.87 -2.49
C THR A 346 -2.82 -42.17 -1.86
N THR A 347 -2.17 -42.08 -0.70
CA THR A 347 -2.18 -43.16 0.29
C THR A 347 -2.94 -42.72 1.51
N ASP A 348 -4.03 -43.45 1.71
CA ASP A 348 -4.98 -43.49 2.80
C ASP A 348 -4.30 -43.82 4.13
N SER A 349 -4.64 -43.10 5.21
CA SER A 349 -4.59 -43.53 6.62
C SER A 349 -4.95 -42.36 7.56
N ARG A 350 -6.22 -42.34 8.01
CA ARG A 350 -6.60 -41.97 9.39
C ARG A 350 -6.29 -43.17 10.31
N PRO A 351 -6.25 -43.07 11.66
CA PRO A 351 -6.90 -42.10 12.56
C PRO A 351 -5.86 -41.51 13.57
N GLU A 352 -6.13 -40.69 14.59
CA GLU A 352 -7.02 -40.88 15.74
C GLU A 352 -6.98 -39.63 16.64
N GLN A 353 -8.09 -39.34 17.30
CA GLN A 353 -8.22 -38.35 18.35
C GLN A 353 -7.47 -38.82 19.60
N LEU A 354 -6.70 -37.94 20.26
CA LEU A 354 -6.47 -38.06 21.71
C LEU A 354 -6.29 -36.68 22.34
N SER A 355 -7.30 -36.34 23.13
CA SER A 355 -7.32 -35.33 24.18
C SER A 355 -6.39 -35.75 25.31
N VAL A 356 -5.42 -34.91 25.70
CA VAL A 356 -4.75 -35.04 27.00
C VAL A 356 -4.60 -33.66 27.65
N VAL A 357 -5.27 -33.53 28.78
CA VAL A 357 -5.11 -32.54 29.83
C VAL A 357 -3.70 -32.64 30.40
N ALA A 358 -3.00 -31.52 30.56
CA ALA A 358 -1.85 -31.44 31.46
C ALA A 358 -1.86 -30.10 32.21
N GLU A 359 -2.32 -30.16 33.45
CA GLU A 359 -2.01 -29.22 34.51
C GLU A 359 -0.49 -29.02 34.61
N ARG A 360 -0.04 -27.76 34.79
CA ARG A 360 1.19 -27.52 35.57
C ARG A 360 1.08 -26.27 36.43
N ARG A 361 1.05 -26.56 37.73
CA ARG A 361 1.06 -25.65 38.88
C ARG A 361 2.28 -24.71 38.88
N LEU A 362 1.99 -23.46 39.18
CA LEU A 362 2.62 -22.58 40.18
C LEU A 362 4.08 -22.89 40.57
N ARG A 363 4.98 -21.96 40.21
CA ARG A 363 6.04 -21.50 41.11
C ARG A 363 6.11 -19.98 41.10
N ARG A 364 5.53 -19.38 42.15
CA ARG A 364 5.77 -18.00 42.58
C ARG A 364 7.23 -17.89 43.05
N ARG A 365 7.96 -16.86 42.61
CA ARG A 365 9.17 -16.37 43.30
C ARG A 365 8.77 -15.19 44.21
N PRO A 366 9.27 -15.14 45.46
CA PRO A 366 8.95 -14.08 46.42
C PRO A 366 9.79 -12.81 46.20
N PRO A 367 9.38 -11.67 46.78
CA PRO A 367 10.16 -10.43 46.77
C PRO A 367 11.24 -10.47 47.85
N THR A 368 12.46 -10.04 47.49
CA THR A 368 13.53 -9.75 48.45
C THR A 368 13.40 -8.31 48.94
N SER A 369 13.24 -8.14 50.25
CA SER A 369 13.29 -6.87 50.98
C SER A 369 14.11 -7.06 52.26
N CYS A 370 14.91 -6.03 52.57
CA CYS A 370 15.49 -5.64 53.87
C CYS A 370 16.74 -6.33 54.44
N ALA A 371 17.87 -5.60 54.38
CA ALA A 371 18.80 -5.18 55.46
C ALA A 371 19.93 -4.36 54.77
N ASP A 372 20.45 -3.20 55.19
CA ASP A 372 20.65 -2.47 56.46
C ASP A 372 20.26 -0.99 56.26
N ARG A 373 19.72 -0.15 57.16
CA ARG A 373 19.86 0.16 58.60
C ARG A 373 21.15 0.90 59.03
N CYS A 374 20.92 2.10 59.57
CA CYS A 374 21.76 2.94 60.45
C CYS A 374 22.86 3.83 59.84
N ARG A 375 22.55 5.13 59.69
CA ARG A 375 23.31 6.16 60.41
C ARG A 375 22.44 7.37 60.78
N THR A 376 22.34 7.58 62.08
CA THR A 376 21.77 8.68 62.85
C THR A 376 22.52 10.00 62.63
N GLY A 377 21.85 11.13 62.84
CA GLY A 377 22.48 12.45 62.98
C GLY A 377 21.51 13.61 62.92
N GLU A 378 20.76 13.84 64.01
CA GLU A 378 20.10 15.10 64.35
C GLU A 378 21.13 16.26 64.42
N ALA A 379 20.74 17.43 63.94
CA ALA A 379 21.13 18.72 64.53
C ALA A 379 20.09 19.78 64.17
N GLN A 380 19.27 20.14 65.15
CA GLN A 380 18.51 21.39 65.19
C GLN A 380 19.44 22.57 65.50
N SER A 381 18.98 23.75 65.07
CA SER A 381 19.17 25.08 65.68
C SER A 381 20.27 26.03 65.18
N ALA A 382 19.77 27.17 64.67
CA ALA A 382 20.05 28.55 65.09
C ALA A 382 20.90 29.47 64.18
N HIS A 383 20.31 30.67 63.97
CA HIS A 383 20.86 31.96 63.52
C HIS A 383 21.46 32.01 62.10
N VAL A 384 21.10 32.94 61.21
CA VAL A 384 20.91 34.40 61.31
C VAL A 384 19.76 34.86 60.40
#